data_AF-A0A507FAE2-F1
#
_entry.id   AF-A0A507FAE2-F1
#
_cell.length_a   1.000
_cell.length_b   1.000
_cell.length_c   1.000
_cell.angle_alpha   90.00
_cell.angle_beta   90.00
_cell.angle_gamma   90.00
#
_symmetry.space_group_name_H-M   'P 1'
#
loop_
_entity.id
_entity.type
_entity.pdbx_description
1 polymer ?
#
loop_
_entity_poly.entity_id
_entity_poly.type
_entity_poly.pdbx_seq_one_letter_code
_entity_poly.pdbx_strand_id
1 'polypeptide(L)'
;MSLGGLGSNDANSLAHAWATGNFGSDGADTQSIAVSHLKKLGWKSGEGLGKKKDGINRAISVGFKNDTRGVGAAKDQFDFSWWDHVFNKASSQIQIHKEESGEIQVK
;
A
#
# COMPACT_ATOMS: atom_id res chain seq x y z
N MET A 1 12.78 -56.89 8.43
CA MET A 1 11.48 -56.51 9.02
C MET A 1 11.79 -55.69 10.26
N SER A 2 11.78 -54.35 10.15
CA SER A 2 12.01 -53.45 11.28
C SER A 2 10.66 -53.00 11.80
N LEU A 3 10.27 -53.47 12.99
CA LEU A 3 9.05 -53.02 13.67
C LEU A 3 9.19 -51.55 14.08
N GLY A 4 8.10 -50.79 13.93
CA GLY A 4 8.04 -49.34 13.98
C GLY A 4 8.36 -48.71 15.34
N GLY A 5 8.93 -47.49 15.26
CA GLY A 5 9.09 -46.59 16.40
C GLY A 5 7.74 -46.01 16.81
N LEU A 6 7.23 -46.47 17.95
CA LEU A 6 6.19 -45.77 18.71
C LEU A 6 6.82 -44.52 19.33
N GLY A 7 6.25 -43.35 19.04
CA GLY A 7 6.59 -42.10 19.70
C GLY A 7 6.47 -42.25 21.22
N SER A 8 7.55 -41.95 21.93
CA SER A 8 7.62 -42.06 23.38
C SER A 8 6.77 -40.95 24.02
N ASN A 9 5.65 -41.35 24.63
CA ASN A 9 4.77 -40.49 25.43
C ASN A 9 5.19 -40.51 26.91
N ASP A 10 6.47 -40.33 27.21
CA ASP A 10 6.96 -40.35 28.59
C ASP A 10 6.73 -38.98 29.28
N ALA A 11 6.23 -39.02 30.51
CA ALA A 11 5.87 -37.81 31.27
C ALA A 11 7.06 -36.86 31.51
N ASN A 12 8.28 -37.39 31.51
CA ASN A 12 9.50 -36.59 31.68
C ASN A 12 9.80 -35.73 30.44
N SER A 13 9.62 -36.28 29.25
CA SER A 13 9.72 -35.53 27.99
C SER A 13 8.70 -34.39 27.93
N LEU A 14 7.45 -34.65 28.33
CA LEU A 14 6.41 -33.62 28.41
C LEU A 14 6.76 -32.55 29.46
N ALA A 15 7.19 -32.92 30.67
CA ALA A 15 7.58 -31.96 31.70
C ALA A 15 8.75 -31.06 31.24
N HIS A 16 9.72 -31.62 30.52
CA HIS A 16 10.84 -30.86 29.97
C HIS A 16 10.37 -29.86 28.88
N ALA A 17 9.37 -30.22 28.07
CA ALA A 17 8.77 -29.32 27.08
C ALA A 17 8.02 -28.15 27.75
N TRP A 18 7.26 -28.42 28.82
CA TRP A 18 6.56 -27.38 29.60
C TRP A 18 7.53 -26.40 30.28
N ALA A 19 8.67 -26.89 30.79
CA ALA A 19 9.68 -26.05 31.44
C ALA A 19 10.48 -25.20 30.45
N THR A 20 10.71 -25.69 29.23
CA THR A 20 11.52 -25.02 28.21
C THR A 20 10.69 -24.21 27.20
N GLY A 21 9.37 -24.32 27.25
CA GLY A 21 8.47 -23.72 26.26
C GLY A 21 8.58 -24.35 24.86
N ASN A 22 9.34 -25.43 24.73
CA ASN A 22 9.57 -26.13 23.47
C ASN A 22 8.53 -27.25 23.29
N PHE A 23 7.28 -26.84 23.13
CA PHE A 23 6.23 -27.72 22.60
C PHE A 23 6.50 -27.79 21.11
N GLY A 24 7.02 -28.92 20.64
CA GLY A 24 7.44 -29.09 19.24
C GLY A 24 6.51 -28.33 18.31
N SER A 25 7.02 -27.26 17.70
CA SER A 25 6.30 -26.64 16.58
C SER A 25 6.42 -27.65 15.47
N ASP A 26 5.39 -28.48 15.31
CA ASP A 26 5.26 -29.34 14.15
C ASP A 26 5.22 -28.41 12.94
N GLY A 27 6.40 -28.10 12.41
CA GLY A 27 6.64 -27.34 11.19
C GLY A 27 6.17 -28.09 9.94
N ALA A 28 5.24 -29.03 10.11
CA ALA A 28 4.48 -29.69 9.09
C ALA A 28 3.10 -29.03 9.03
N ASP A 29 3.01 -27.99 8.20
CA ASP A 29 1.90 -27.91 7.25
C ASP A 29 0.48 -28.02 7.81
N THR A 30 0.13 -27.28 8.88
CA THR A 30 -1.28 -26.94 9.11
C THR A 30 -1.71 -25.91 8.06
N GLN A 31 -1.69 -26.34 6.80
CA GLN A 31 -2.15 -25.59 5.66
C GLN A 31 -3.61 -25.26 5.92
N SER A 32 -3.98 -23.99 5.77
CA SER A 32 -5.37 -23.58 5.96
C SER A 32 -6.28 -24.41 5.06
N ILE A 33 -7.52 -24.64 5.51
CA ILE A 33 -8.51 -25.44 4.76
C ILE A 33 -8.60 -24.94 3.30
N ALA A 34 -8.57 -23.62 3.11
CA ALA A 34 -8.54 -22.99 1.79
C ALA A 34 -7.33 -23.43 0.95
N VAL A 35 -6.12 -23.38 1.49
CA VAL A 35 -4.90 -23.80 0.78
C VAL A 35 -4.95 -25.29 0.43
N SER A 36 -5.39 -26.13 1.37
CA SER A 36 -5.54 -27.57 1.12
C SER A 36 -6.55 -27.86 -0.01
N HIS A 37 -7.65 -27.11 -0.07
CA HIS A 37 -8.66 -27.27 -1.12
C HIS A 37 -8.13 -26.83 -2.48
N LEU A 38 -7.43 -25.70 -2.57
CA LEU A 38 -6.81 -25.24 -3.81
C LEU A 38 -5.77 -26.24 -4.35
N LYS A 39 -4.92 -26.80 -3.47
CA LYS A 39 -3.96 -27.83 -3.85
C LYS A 39 -4.63 -29.08 -4.44
N LYS A 40 -5.78 -29.51 -3.89
CA LYS A 40 -6.56 -30.62 -4.45
C LYS A 40 -7.08 -30.36 -5.87
N LEU A 41 -7.35 -29.10 -6.20
CA LEU A 41 -7.78 -28.67 -7.53
C LEU A 41 -6.61 -28.44 -8.50
N GLY A 42 -5.38 -28.78 -8.11
CA GLY A 42 -4.18 -28.67 -8.95
C GLY A 42 -3.51 -27.30 -8.92
N TRP A 43 -3.95 -26.39 -8.05
CA TRP A 43 -3.28 -25.11 -7.82
C TRP A 43 -1.99 -25.31 -7.02
N LYS A 44 -0.94 -24.57 -7.39
CA LYS A 44 0.37 -24.60 -6.72
C LYS A 44 0.66 -23.26 -6.07
N SER A 45 1.41 -23.27 -4.97
CA SER A 45 1.78 -22.04 -4.27
C SER A 45 2.50 -21.08 -5.21
N GLY A 46 2.07 -19.81 -5.24
CA GLY A 46 2.62 -18.76 -6.12
C GLY A 46 2.02 -18.71 -7.52
N GLU A 47 1.19 -19.69 -7.90
CA GLU A 47 0.53 -19.74 -9.20
C GLU A 47 -0.68 -18.79 -9.26
N GLY A 48 -0.88 -18.13 -10.39
CA GLY A 48 -2.10 -17.37 -10.67
C GLY A 48 -3.29 -18.29 -10.87
N LEU A 49 -4.50 -17.80 -10.59
CA LEU A 49 -5.73 -18.54 -10.85
C LEU A 49 -6.13 -18.48 -12.33
N GLY A 50 -7.07 -19.35 -12.76
CA GLY A 50 -7.64 -19.35 -14.11
C GLY A 50 -7.01 -20.36 -15.06
N LYS A 51 -7.62 -20.55 -16.24
CA LYS A 51 -7.25 -21.59 -17.22
C LYS A 51 -5.78 -21.49 -17.67
N LYS A 52 -5.27 -20.27 -17.80
CA LYS A 52 -3.90 -19.98 -18.22
C LYS A 52 -2.95 -19.68 -17.06
N LYS A 53 -3.42 -19.75 -15.81
CA LYS A 53 -2.63 -19.49 -14.60
C LYS A 53 -2.07 -18.05 -14.52
N ASP A 54 -2.73 -17.13 -15.22
CA ASP A 54 -2.36 -15.73 -15.40
C ASP A 54 -3.15 -14.77 -14.49
N GLY A 55 -4.05 -15.30 -13.66
CA GLY A 55 -4.79 -14.52 -12.67
C GLY A 55 -3.88 -13.94 -11.58
N ILE A 56 -4.42 -12.95 -10.87
CA ILE A 56 -3.71 -12.26 -9.78
C ILE A 56 -3.26 -13.29 -8.72
N ASN A 57 -1.96 -13.36 -8.47
CA ASN A 57 -1.34 -14.30 -7.52
C ASN A 57 -0.99 -13.67 -6.16
N ARG A 58 -1.36 -12.39 -5.95
CA ARG A 58 -1.13 -11.64 -4.71
C ARG A 58 -2.41 -10.94 -4.27
N ALA A 59 -2.57 -10.69 -2.97
CA ALA A 59 -3.70 -9.90 -2.50
C ALA A 59 -3.68 -8.49 -3.12
N ILE A 60 -4.85 -7.97 -3.50
CA ILE A 60 -5.00 -6.57 -3.88
C ILE A 60 -4.86 -5.74 -2.60
N SER A 61 -3.86 -4.87 -2.58
CA SER A 61 -3.68 -3.91 -1.49
C SER A 61 -4.32 -2.58 -1.88
N VAL A 62 -5.02 -1.96 -0.94
CA VAL A 62 -5.58 -0.61 -1.10
C VAL A 62 -4.81 0.36 -0.22
N GLY A 63 -4.58 1.57 -0.73
CA GLY A 63 -4.03 2.65 0.08
C GLY A 63 -5.06 3.09 1.11
N PHE A 64 -4.68 3.11 2.39
CA PHE A 64 -5.53 3.64 3.45
C PHE A 64 -5.42 5.17 3.47
N LYS A 65 -6.57 5.84 3.40
CA LYS A 65 -6.65 7.28 3.55
C LYS A 65 -6.84 7.62 5.02
N ASN A 66 -5.76 8.11 5.64
CA ASN A 66 -5.75 8.56 7.04
C ASN A 66 -5.76 10.09 7.13
N ASP A 67 -6.47 10.77 6.22
CA ASP A 67 -6.60 12.23 6.23
C ASP A 67 -8.06 12.67 6.06
N THR A 68 -8.32 13.92 6.41
CA THR A 68 -9.63 14.57 6.31
C THR A 68 -9.85 15.28 4.97
N ARG A 69 -8.88 15.23 4.05
CA ARG A 69 -8.94 15.98 2.79
C ARG A 69 -9.97 15.36 1.86
N GLY A 70 -10.47 16.10 0.88
CA GLY A 70 -11.35 15.55 -0.16
C GLY A 70 -10.64 14.49 -1.02
N VAL A 71 -11.38 13.50 -1.54
CA VAL A 71 -10.85 12.63 -2.60
C VAL A 71 -10.56 13.50 -3.82
N GLY A 72 -9.34 13.43 -4.37
CA GLY A 72 -8.92 14.28 -5.49
C GLY A 72 -8.33 15.65 -5.10
N ALA A 73 -8.18 15.95 -3.80
CA ALA A 73 -7.49 17.16 -3.35
C ALA A 73 -5.97 17.06 -3.62
N ALA A 74 -5.54 17.47 -4.81
CA ALA A 74 -4.13 17.61 -5.16
C ALA A 74 -3.52 18.84 -4.46
N LYS A 75 -2.27 18.72 -3.98
CA LYS A 75 -1.57 19.78 -3.26
C LYS A 75 -1.36 21.05 -4.10
N ASP A 76 -1.23 20.90 -5.42
CA ASP A 76 -0.66 21.94 -6.28
C ASP A 76 -1.68 22.56 -7.26
N GLN A 77 -2.99 22.40 -7.04
CA GLN A 77 -4.00 22.91 -7.99
C GLN A 77 -4.10 24.44 -8.07
N PHE A 78 -3.35 25.19 -7.26
CA PHE A 78 -3.44 26.64 -7.20
C PHE A 78 -2.16 27.38 -7.63
N ASP A 79 -1.14 26.69 -8.14
CA ASP A 79 0.16 27.30 -8.47
C ASP A 79 0.20 28.09 -9.79
N PHE A 80 -0.89 28.11 -10.56
CA PHE A 80 -1.00 28.95 -11.77
C PHE A 80 -2.26 29.83 -11.72
N SER A 81 -2.10 30.97 -11.06
CA SER A 81 -3.10 32.03 -11.04
C SER A 81 -3.09 32.81 -12.35
N TRP A 82 -3.86 32.37 -13.35
CA TRP A 82 -3.94 33.02 -14.68
C TRP A 82 -4.21 34.54 -14.60
N TRP A 83 -4.96 34.98 -13.59
CA TRP A 83 -5.26 36.40 -13.35
C TRP A 83 -4.01 37.22 -13.00
N ASP A 84 -3.04 36.63 -12.31
CA ASP A 84 -1.77 37.28 -11.95
C ASP A 84 -0.97 37.65 -13.20
N HIS A 85 -0.90 36.75 -14.18
CA HIS A 85 -0.24 37.02 -15.45
C HIS A 85 -0.91 38.15 -16.25
N VAL A 86 -2.24 38.19 -16.29
CA VAL A 86 -2.99 39.24 -17.00
C VAL A 86 -2.84 40.58 -16.28
N PHE A 87 -2.93 40.60 -14.94
CA PHE A 87 -2.76 41.78 -14.11
C PHE A 87 -1.36 42.37 -14.19
N ASN A 88 -0.32 41.53 -14.05
CA ASN A 88 1.07 41.96 -14.11
C ASN A 88 1.42 42.50 -15.50
N LYS A 89 0.91 41.86 -16.56
CA LYS A 89 1.06 42.34 -17.93
C LYS A 89 0.39 43.71 -18.12
N ALA A 90 -0.86 43.87 -17.71
CA ALA A 90 -1.58 45.13 -17.83
C ALA A 90 -0.91 46.27 -17.02
N SER A 91 -0.51 45.99 -15.77
CA SER A 91 0.11 46.99 -14.89
C SER A 91 1.47 47.47 -15.40
N SER A 92 2.27 46.60 -16.01
CA SER A 92 3.57 46.96 -16.58
C SER A 92 3.49 47.92 -17.77
N GLN A 93 2.33 48.01 -18.43
CA GLN A 93 2.13 48.87 -19.60
C GLN A 93 1.68 50.30 -19.25
N ILE A 94 1.30 50.56 -17.99
CA ILE A 94 0.88 51.89 -17.55
C ILE A 94 2.14 52.76 -17.34
N GLN A 95 2.37 53.71 -18.24
CA GLN A 95 3.45 54.70 -18.10
C GLN A 95 2.90 55.96 -17.44
N ILE A 96 3.41 56.29 -16.24
CA ILE A 96 3.05 57.52 -15.53
C ILE A 96 4.06 58.60 -15.92
N HIS A 97 3.60 59.58 -16.72
CA HIS A 97 4.36 60.80 -16.98
C HIS A 97 4.03 61.82 -15.89
N LYS A 98 5.03 62.23 -15.11
CA LYS A 98 4.93 63.34 -14.16
C LYS A 98 5.50 64.59 -14.80
N GLU A 99 4.65 65.53 -15.20
CA GLU A 99 5.09 66.89 -15.53
C GLU A 99 5.09 67.76 -14.26
N GLU A 100 6.03 68.72 -14.19
CA GLU A 100 6.30 69.59 -13.03
C GLU A 100 5.12 70.52 -12.64
N SER A 101 3.99 70.46 -13.35
CA SER A 101 2.77 71.25 -13.09
C SER A 101 1.72 70.52 -12.21
N GLY A 102 2.02 69.36 -11.64
CA GLY A 102 1.12 68.70 -10.67
C GLY A 102 -0.11 68.01 -11.27
N GLU A 103 -0.23 67.93 -12.59
CA GLU A 103 -1.29 67.20 -13.28
C GLU A 103 -0.76 65.85 -13.80
N ILE A 104 -1.32 64.75 -13.30
CA ILE A 104 -0.93 63.39 -13.68
C ILE A 104 -1.88 62.93 -14.79
N GLN A 105 -1.37 62.80 -16.01
CA GLN A 105 -2.13 62.19 -17.11
C GLN A 105 -1.77 60.71 -17.24
N VAL A 106 -2.80 59.86 -17.21
CA VAL A 106 -2.69 58.41 -17.44
C VAL A 106 -3.14 58.15 -18.87
N LYS A 107 -2.30 57.49 -19.68
CA LYS A 107 -2.60 57.08 -21.06
C LYS A 107 -3.01 55.62 -21.13
#